data_AF-A0A2E5LZE2-F1
#
_entry.id   AF-A0A2E5LZE2-F1
#
_cell.length_a   1.000
_cell.length_b   1.000
_cell.length_c   1.000
_cell.angle_alpha   90.00
_cell.angle_beta   90.00
_cell.angle_gamma   90.00
#
_symmetry.space_group_name_H-M   'P 1'
#
loop_
_entity.id
_entity.type
_entity.pdbx_description
1 polymer ?
#
loop_
_entity_poly.entity_id
_entity_poly.type
_entity_poly.pdbx_seq_one_letter_code
_entity_poly.pdbx_strand_id
1 'polypeptide(L)'
;MAREQGLSEEQVTEISDNYEESDLSPRDKAAIAFTDAIIGDPRQVSPELQRRLREHFSDPEIVEMALGVGLFMSLSKVLITLGMEPEEMTTEIVPTPAS
;
A
#
# COMPACT_ATOMS: atom_id res chain seq x y z
N MET A 1 -4.75 5.79 -9.77
CA MET A 1 -5.19 4.69 -8.87
C MET A 1 -5.28 5.10 -7.40
N ALA A 2 -4.23 5.60 -6.72
CA ALA A 2 -4.35 6.01 -5.30
C ALA A 2 -5.30 7.20 -5.06
N ARG A 3 -5.32 8.22 -5.96
CA ARG A 3 -6.25 9.37 -5.83
C ARG A 3 -7.68 9.13 -6.29
N GLU A 4 -7.92 8.12 -7.13
CA GLU A 4 -9.29 7.79 -7.57
C GLU A 4 -10.12 7.19 -6.43
N GLN A 5 -9.48 6.79 -5.33
CA GLN A 5 -10.12 6.26 -4.11
C GLN A 5 -10.25 7.29 -2.98
N GLY A 6 -9.86 8.56 -3.19
CA GLY A 6 -10.10 9.65 -2.21
C GLY A 6 -8.99 9.94 -1.21
N LEU A 7 -7.76 9.47 -1.45
CA LEU A 7 -6.60 9.81 -0.61
C LEU A 7 -6.10 11.25 -0.90
N SER A 8 -6.03 12.10 0.12
CA SER A 8 -5.48 13.46 0.02
C SER A 8 -3.94 13.45 -0.07
N GLU A 9 -3.34 14.53 -0.59
CA GLU A 9 -1.87 14.70 -0.61
C GLU A 9 -1.24 14.65 0.78
N GLU A 10 -1.99 15.14 1.78
CA GLU A 10 -1.61 15.09 3.19
C GLU A 10 -1.54 13.63 3.69
N GLN A 11 -2.55 12.82 3.39
CA GLN A 11 -2.56 11.39 3.74
C GLN A 11 -1.44 10.61 3.07
N VAL A 12 -1.05 10.97 1.84
CA VAL A 12 0.07 10.34 1.14
C VAL A 12 1.41 10.66 1.82
N THR A 13 1.55 11.87 2.36
CA THR A 13 2.78 12.28 3.09
C THR A 13 2.94 11.52 4.40
N GLU A 14 1.82 11.11 5.02
CA GLU A 14 1.82 10.36 6.27
C GLU A 14 2.24 8.88 6.11
N ILE A 15 2.24 8.32 4.90
CA ILE A 15 2.70 6.96 4.58
C ILE A 15 4.25 6.92 4.52
N SER A 16 4.88 7.44 5.56
CA SER A 16 6.34 7.39 5.79
C SER A 16 6.68 6.30 6.80
N ASP A 17 7.96 6.06 7.07
CA ASP A 17 8.43 5.03 8.02
C ASP A 17 7.78 5.11 9.42
N ASN A 18 7.20 6.27 9.79
CA ASN A 18 6.51 6.49 11.07
C ASN A 18 4.98 6.55 10.96
N TYR A 19 4.36 5.93 9.93
CA TYR A 19 2.91 5.97 9.72
C TYR A 19 2.08 5.49 10.93
N GLU A 20 2.63 4.65 11.82
CA GLU A 20 1.93 4.22 13.05
C GLU A 20 1.67 5.42 14.00
N GLU A 21 2.50 6.47 13.97
CA GLU A 21 2.35 7.69 14.77
C GLU A 21 1.54 8.79 14.08
N SER A 22 1.12 8.59 12.83
CA SER A 22 0.43 9.61 12.03
C SER A 22 -1.07 9.71 12.33
N ASP A 23 -1.77 10.66 11.71
CA ASP A 23 -3.23 10.83 11.84
C ASP A 23 -4.06 9.90 10.92
N LEU A 24 -3.40 8.94 10.25
CA LEU A 24 -4.05 7.93 9.42
C LEU A 24 -5.06 7.11 10.22
N SER A 25 -6.13 6.67 9.54
CA SER A 25 -7.15 5.89 10.19
C SER A 25 -6.60 4.53 10.66
N PRO A 26 -7.15 3.92 11.72
CA PRO A 26 -6.77 2.57 12.13
C PRO A 26 -6.88 1.52 11.01
N ARG A 27 -7.86 1.71 10.10
CA ARG A 27 -8.05 0.89 8.89
C ARG A 27 -6.85 1.01 7.95
N ASP A 28 -6.38 2.23 7.69
CA ASP A 28 -5.26 2.48 6.77
C ASP A 28 -3.94 1.97 7.36
N LYS A 29 -3.69 2.23 8.65
CA LYS A 29 -2.51 1.71 9.35
C LYS A 29 -2.44 0.19 9.33
N ALA A 30 -3.57 -0.50 9.48
CA ALA A 30 -3.64 -1.95 9.37
C ALA A 30 -3.33 -2.45 7.94
N ALA A 31 -3.82 -1.76 6.91
CA ALA A 31 -3.52 -2.09 5.52
C ALA A 31 -2.05 -1.86 5.15
N ILE A 32 -1.44 -0.76 5.63
CA ILE A 32 -0.02 -0.45 5.43
C ILE A 32 0.86 -1.51 6.12
N ALA A 33 0.60 -1.80 7.40
CA ALA A 33 1.34 -2.83 8.15
C ALA A 33 1.25 -4.22 7.48
N PHE A 34 0.10 -4.55 6.90
CA PHE A 34 -0.07 -5.80 6.16
C PHE A 34 0.69 -5.81 4.83
N THR A 35 0.71 -4.68 4.13
CA THR A 35 1.48 -4.50 2.90
C THR A 35 2.98 -4.63 3.17
N ASP A 36 3.49 -4.02 4.26
CA ASP A 36 4.89 -4.14 4.69
C ASP A 36 5.27 -5.58 5.03
N ALA A 37 4.37 -6.32 5.69
CA ALA A 37 4.60 -7.73 6.00
C ALA A 37 4.66 -8.61 4.74
N ILE A 38 3.88 -8.29 3.70
CA ILE A 38 3.92 -9.02 2.41
C ILE A 38 5.21 -8.71 1.64
N ILE A 39 5.65 -7.46 1.62
CA ILE A 39 6.82 -7.02 0.86
C ILE A 39 8.13 -7.40 1.56
N GLY A 40 8.16 -7.33 2.89
CA GLY A 40 9.35 -7.52 3.72
C GLY A 40 9.48 -8.92 4.32
N ASP A 41 8.84 -9.15 5.47
CA ASP A 41 8.94 -10.41 6.21
C ASP A 41 7.54 -10.92 6.62
N PRO A 42 7.07 -12.05 6.06
CA PRO A 42 5.77 -12.63 6.39
C PRO A 42 5.58 -12.96 7.88
N ARG A 43 6.67 -13.15 8.64
CA ARG A 43 6.61 -13.39 10.10
C ARG A 43 6.08 -12.18 10.89
N GLN A 44 6.03 -11.00 10.27
CA GLN A 44 5.45 -9.80 10.85
C GLN A 44 3.92 -9.84 10.92
N VAL A 45 3.26 -10.79 10.25
CA VAL A 45 1.81 -11.06 10.40
C VAL A 45 1.54 -11.72 11.76
N SER A 46 1.64 -10.91 12.82
CA SER A 46 1.36 -11.31 14.19
C SER A 46 -0.15 -11.55 14.42
N PRO A 47 -0.54 -12.28 15.46
CA PRO A 47 -1.95 -12.43 15.84
C PRO A 47 -2.66 -11.09 16.05
N GLU A 48 -1.92 -10.08 16.52
CA GLU A 48 -2.40 -8.72 16.74
C GLU A 48 -2.69 -7.98 15.43
N LEU A 49 -1.79 -8.08 14.44
CA LEU A 49 -2.04 -7.52 13.11
C LEU A 49 -3.24 -8.20 12.43
N GLN A 50 -3.36 -9.52 12.56
CA GLN A 50 -4.54 -10.23 12.03
C GLN A 50 -5.85 -9.79 12.71
N ARG A 51 -5.81 -9.48 14.01
CA ARG A 51 -6.97 -8.92 14.73
C ARG A 51 -7.34 -7.54 14.19
N ARG A 52 -6.37 -6.62 14.10
CA ARG A 52 -6.54 -5.27 13.53
C ARG A 52 -7.12 -5.32 12.10
N LEU A 53 -6.64 -6.25 11.27
CA LEU A 53 -7.17 -6.44 9.92
C LEU A 53 -8.63 -6.87 9.94
N ARG A 54 -8.98 -7.88 10.73
CA ARG A 54 -10.35 -8.40 10.84
C ARG A 54 -11.34 -7.42 11.50
N GLU A 55 -10.86 -6.39 12.19
CA GLU A 55 -11.68 -5.30 12.72
C GLU A 55 -12.17 -4.33 11.63
N HIS A 56 -11.43 -4.23 10.53
CA HIS A 56 -11.71 -3.26 9.48
C HIS A 56 -12.05 -3.89 8.13
N PHE A 57 -11.56 -5.09 7.87
CA PHE A 57 -11.71 -5.80 6.60
C PHE A 57 -12.31 -7.18 6.83
N SER A 58 -13.19 -7.59 5.94
CA SER A 58 -13.66 -8.96 5.84
C SER A 58 -12.57 -9.89 5.29
N ASP A 59 -12.68 -11.19 5.56
CA ASP A 59 -11.71 -12.16 5.05
C ASP A 59 -11.52 -12.09 3.51
N PRO A 60 -12.58 -11.91 2.68
CA PRO A 60 -12.40 -11.69 1.24
C PRO A 60 -11.62 -10.41 0.91
N GLU A 61 -11.88 -9.29 1.58
CA GLU A 61 -11.14 -8.03 1.37
C GLU A 61 -9.65 -8.18 1.72
N ILE A 62 -9.33 -8.93 2.78
CA ILE A 62 -7.94 -9.23 3.17
C ILE A 62 -7.24 -10.06 2.08
N VAL A 63 -7.93 -11.06 1.53
CA VAL A 63 -7.40 -11.89 0.44
C VAL A 63 -7.19 -11.05 -0.83
N GLU A 64 -8.16 -10.23 -1.21
CA GLU A 64 -8.05 -9.33 -2.38
C GLU A 64 -6.87 -8.36 -2.22
N MET A 65 -6.71 -7.78 -1.03
CA MET A 65 -5.57 -6.90 -0.73
C MET A 65 -4.24 -7.65 -0.88
N ALA A 66 -4.12 -8.86 -0.33
CA ALA A 66 -2.92 -9.67 -0.45
C ALA A 66 -2.59 -10.01 -1.91
N LEU A 67 -3.60 -10.36 -2.70
CA LEU A 67 -3.45 -10.64 -4.13
C LEU A 67 -3.01 -9.39 -4.91
N GLY A 68 -3.59 -8.23 -4.60
CA GLY A 68 -3.22 -6.95 -5.20
C GLY A 68 -1.75 -6.61 -4.94
N VAL A 69 -1.34 -6.59 -3.67
CA VAL A 69 0.05 -6.31 -3.27
C VAL A 69 1.01 -7.32 -3.91
N GLY A 70 0.69 -8.61 -3.81
CA GLY A 70 1.53 -9.68 -4.36
C GLY A 70 1.69 -9.61 -5.87
N LEU A 71 0.64 -9.26 -6.61
CA LEU A 71 0.68 -9.10 -8.07
C LEU A 71 1.65 -7.99 -8.49
N PHE A 72 1.52 -6.80 -7.89
CA PHE A 72 2.38 -5.66 -8.22
C PHE A 72 3.83 -5.92 -7.83
N MET A 73 4.08 -6.47 -6.64
CA MET A 73 5.42 -6.84 -6.19
C MET A 73 6.08 -7.85 -7.15
N SER A 74 5.32 -8.87 -7.59
CA SER A 74 5.82 -9.88 -8.52
C SER A 74 6.15 -9.28 -9.88
N LEU A 75 5.30 -8.40 -10.39
CA LEU A 75 5.53 -7.71 -11.66
C LEU A 75 6.81 -6.86 -11.62
N SER A 76 7.01 -6.08 -10.55
CA SER A 76 8.25 -5.31 -10.36
C SER A 76 9.49 -6.21 -10.37
N LYS A 77 9.44 -7.36 -9.68
CA LYS A 77 10.56 -8.32 -9.66
C LYS A 77 10.82 -8.97 -11.01
N VAL A 78 9.78 -9.27 -11.79
CA VAL A 78 9.92 -9.79 -13.15
C VAL A 78 10.61 -8.77 -14.06
N LEU A 79 10.18 -7.50 -14.02
CA LEU A 79 10.80 -6.44 -14.82
C LEU A 79 12.29 -6.28 -14.49
N ILE A 80 12.65 -6.22 -13.20
CA ILE A 80 14.05 -6.16 -12.75
C ILE A 80 14.84 -7.38 -13.22
N THR A 81 14.25 -8.58 -13.13
CA THR A 81 14.92 -9.81 -13.56
C THR A 81 15.22 -9.82 -15.06
N LEU A 82 14.37 -9.18 -15.86
CA LEU A 82 14.50 -9.09 -17.31
C LEU A 82 15.33 -7.88 -17.77
N GLY A 83 15.74 -6.98 -16.86
CA GLY A 83 16.36 -5.70 -17.21
C GLY A 83 15.41 -4.80 -18.01
N MET A 84 14.10 -4.90 -17.74
CA MET A 84 13.03 -4.19 -18.44
C MET A 84 12.38 -3.14 -17.53
N GLU A 85 13.04 -2.74 -16.45
CA GLU A 85 12.65 -1.57 -15.69
C GLU A 85 12.72 -0.30 -16.57
N PRO A 86 11.76 0.63 -16.46
CA PRO A 86 11.87 1.93 -17.11
C PRO A 86 13.11 2.68 -16.61
N GLU A 87 13.95 3.19 -17.52
CA GLU A 87 15.11 4.02 -17.16
C GLU A 87 14.68 5.32 -16.44
N GLU A 88 13.51 5.85 -16.80
CA GLU A 88 12.87 7.00 -16.17
C GLU A 88 11.35 6.76 -16.04
N MET A 89 10.77 7.11 -14.89
CA MET A 89 9.32 7.21 -14.72
C MET A 89 8.92 8.68 -14.82
N THR A 90 8.30 9.06 -15.93
CA THR A 90 7.75 10.40 -16.11
C THR A 90 6.73 10.70 -15.01
N THR A 91 7.07 11.61 -14.10
CA THR A 91 6.14 12.11 -13.09
C THR A 91 5.32 13.22 -13.72
N GLU A 92 4.15 12.88 -14.26
CA GLU A 92 3.26 13.88 -14.84
C GLU A 92 2.46 14.55 -13.71
N ILE A 93 2.83 15.79 -13.38
CA ILE A 93 2.08 16.63 -12.44
C ILE A 93 0.94 17.27 -13.21
N VAL A 94 -0.27 16.75 -13.04
CA VAL A 94 -1.48 17.34 -13.62
C VAL A 94 -2.03 18.39 -12.65
N PRO A 95 -1.99 19.69 -12.97
CA PRO A 95 -2.57 20.71 -12.13
C PRO A 95 -4.10 20.55 -12.09
N THR A 96 -4.66 20.54 -10.89
CA THR A 96 -6.10 20.45 -10.65
C THR A 96 -6.83 21.56 -11.43
N PRO A 97 -7.82 21.27 -12.28
CA PRO A 97 -8.68 22.28 -12.85
C PRO A 97 -9.38 23.01 -11.70
N ALA A 98 -9.13 24.31 -11.58
CA ALA A 98 -9.62 25.17 -10.53
C ALA A 98 -11.13 24.94 -10.27
N SER A 99 -11.47 24.71 -9.00
CA SER A 99 -12.82 24.93 -8.44
C SER A 99 -12.81 26.22 -7.64
#